data_AF-A0A1A7NZP7-F1
#
_entry.id   AF-A0A1A7NZP7-F1
#
_cell.length_a   1.000
_cell.length_b   1.000
_cell.length_c   1.000
_cell.angle_alpha   90.00
_cell.angle_beta   90.00
_cell.angle_gamma   90.00
#
_symmetry.space_group_name_H-M   'P 1'
#
loop_
_entity.id
_entity.type
_entity.pdbx_description
1 polymer ?
#
loop_
_entity_poly.entity_id
_entity_poly.type
_entity_poly.pdbx_seq_one_letter_code
_entity_poly.pdbx_strand_id
1 'polypeptide(L)'
;KNYLFTASTEHGYRKFIDDNKRWYLVPQAQLQFAYLTGADYRTSNDIDVKLGHAKSLIGRAGVDIVRLLDESGDNRLYVKGNIMHEFLGKRSFSASDRTGDYHTSWNTRGTWYAVGVGYNAHVSEKTNVFIDAEKEFGHGRTGSYNLRLALSWQFK
;
A
#
# COMPACT_ATOMS: atom_id res chain seq x y z
N LYS A 1 -21.79 -13.85 -3.94
CA LYS A 1 -21.17 -12.88 -3.00
C LYS A 1 -19.66 -13.06 -3.11
N ASN A 2 -18.89 -11.97 -3.14
CA ASN A 2 -17.42 -11.99 -3.15
C ASN A 2 -16.90 -11.52 -1.79
N TYR A 3 -15.95 -12.24 -1.20
CA TYR A 3 -15.31 -11.90 0.08
C TYR A 3 -13.82 -11.62 -0.14
N LEU A 4 -13.30 -10.62 0.55
CA LEU A 4 -11.88 -10.27 0.56
C LEU A 4 -11.31 -10.52 1.96
N PHE A 5 -10.29 -11.36 2.05
CA PHE A 5 -9.54 -11.62 3.27
C PHE A 5 -8.13 -11.06 3.09
N THR A 6 -7.65 -10.30 4.08
CA THR A 6 -6.30 -9.75 4.07
C THR A 6 -5.61 -10.02 5.40
N ALA A 7 -4.31 -10.25 5.34
CA ALA A 7 -3.44 -10.39 6.50
C ALA A 7 -2.10 -9.73 6.19
N SER A 8 -1.53 -8.99 7.13
CA SER A 8 -0.24 -8.32 6.94
C SER A 8 0.60 -8.35 8.20
N THR A 9 1.92 -8.28 8.00
CA THR A 9 2.91 -8.12 9.07
C THR A 9 3.93 -7.08 8.64
N GLU A 10 4.36 -6.25 9.57
CA GLU A 10 5.36 -5.21 9.34
C GLU A 10 6.36 -5.18 10.50
N HIS A 11 7.63 -4.98 10.17
CA HIS A 11 8.69 -4.79 11.15
C HIS A 11 9.62 -3.68 10.70
N GLY A 12 10.03 -2.82 11.63
CA GLY A 12 10.98 -1.74 11.38
C GLY A 12 11.81 -1.43 12.61
N TYR A 13 12.99 -0.85 12.38
CA TYR A 13 13.94 -0.51 13.44
C TYR A 13 14.43 0.92 13.30
N ARG A 14 14.32 1.72 14.37
CA ARG A 14 14.77 3.12 14.39
C ARG A 14 16.22 3.22 14.85
N LYS A 15 17.04 3.94 14.10
CA LYS A 15 18.44 4.24 14.46
C LYS A 15 18.79 5.71 14.24
N PHE A 16 19.22 6.41 15.28
CA PHE A 16 19.77 7.76 15.16
C PHE A 16 21.11 7.74 14.39
N ILE A 17 21.33 8.77 13.58
CA ILE A 17 22.50 8.88 12.69
C ILE A 17 23.33 10.14 12.92
N ASP A 18 22.93 10.98 13.88
CA ASP A 18 23.66 12.17 14.28
C ASP A 18 23.82 12.23 15.82
N ASP A 19 24.87 12.91 16.26
CA ASP A 19 25.20 13.03 17.69
C ASP A 19 24.12 13.79 18.48
N ASN A 20 23.50 14.78 17.83
CA ASN A 20 22.45 15.60 18.40
C ASN A 20 21.08 14.90 18.38
N LYS A 21 21.00 13.66 17.88
CA LYS A 21 19.78 12.84 17.81
C LYS A 21 18.60 13.56 17.13
N ARG A 22 18.87 14.40 16.13
CA ARG A 22 17.85 15.06 15.31
C ARG A 22 17.53 14.30 14.03
N TRP A 23 18.37 13.36 13.63
CA TRP A 23 18.21 12.55 12.44
C TRP A 23 18.19 11.07 12.78
N TYR A 24 17.24 10.34 12.20
CA TYR A 24 17.21 8.89 12.32
C TYR A 24 16.73 8.23 11.03
N LEU A 25 17.19 7.01 10.82
CA LEU A 25 16.72 6.13 9.76
C LEU A 25 15.83 5.03 10.34
N VAL A 26 14.85 4.61 9.55
CA VAL A 26 13.93 3.51 9.86
C VAL A 26 13.89 2.54 8.68
N PRO A 27 14.81 1.57 8.59
CA PRO A 27 14.64 0.40 7.74
C PRO A 27 13.39 -0.35 8.18
N GLN A 28 12.61 -0.79 7.20
CA GLN A 28 11.34 -1.45 7.40
C GLN A 28 11.08 -2.49 6.32
N ALA A 29 10.42 -3.57 6.72
CA ALA A 29 9.97 -4.62 5.83
C ALA A 29 8.55 -5.03 6.19
N GLN A 30 7.76 -5.35 5.18
CA GLN A 30 6.37 -5.73 5.33
C GLN A 30 6.02 -6.85 4.35
N LEU A 31 5.12 -7.72 4.78
CA LEU A 31 4.51 -8.74 3.94
C LEU A 31 2.99 -8.64 4.06
N GLN A 32 2.29 -8.56 2.93
CA GLN A 32 0.85 -8.47 2.86
C GLN A 32 0.30 -9.61 2.00
N PHE A 33 -0.64 -10.37 2.54
CA PHE A 33 -1.39 -11.40 1.82
C PHE A 33 -2.84 -10.96 1.64
N ALA A 34 -3.38 -11.15 0.44
CA ALA A 34 -4.78 -10.92 0.14
C ALA A 34 -5.37 -12.08 -0.67
N TYR A 35 -6.58 -12.50 -0.30
CA TYR A 35 -7.36 -13.52 -0.97
C TYR A 35 -8.77 -13.03 -1.26
N LEU A 36 -9.12 -13.01 -2.55
CA LEU A 36 -10.46 -12.68 -3.03
C LEU A 36 -11.15 -13.96 -3.48
N THR A 37 -12.31 -14.27 -2.87
CA THR A 37 -13.13 -15.40 -3.31
C THR A 37 -13.75 -15.11 -4.68
N GLY A 38 -13.90 -16.16 -5.49
CA GLY A 38 -14.68 -16.09 -6.71
C GLY A 38 -16.18 -15.92 -6.46
N ALA A 39 -16.91 -15.60 -7.53
CA ALA A 39 -18.37 -15.67 -7.56
C ALA A 39 -18.86 -16.13 -8.92
N ASP A 40 -19.94 -16.89 -8.88
CA ASP A 40 -20.71 -17.29 -10.04
C ASP A 40 -22.00 -16.47 -10.06
N TYR A 41 -22.33 -15.85 -11.19
CA TYR A 41 -23.61 -15.19 -11.39
C TYR A 41 -24.09 -15.30 -12.84
N ARG A 42 -25.41 -15.43 -13.00
CA ARG A 42 -26.08 -15.45 -14.30
C ARG A 42 -26.68 -14.09 -14.57
N THR A 43 -26.35 -13.50 -15.71
CA THR A 43 -26.93 -12.21 -16.13
C THR A 43 -28.37 -12.40 -16.62
N SER A 44 -29.15 -11.31 -16.70
CA SER A 44 -30.53 -11.34 -17.23
C SER A 44 -30.64 -11.81 -18.68
N ASN A 45 -29.52 -11.84 -19.41
CA ASN A 45 -29.42 -12.30 -20.80
C ASN A 45 -28.88 -13.73 -20.91
N ASP A 46 -28.96 -14.52 -19.83
CA ASP A 46 -28.61 -15.95 -19.80
C ASP A 46 -27.11 -16.28 -19.96
N ILE A 47 -26.24 -15.30 -19.74
CA ILE A 47 -24.77 -15.47 -19.71
C ILE A 47 -24.34 -15.91 -18.30
N ASP A 48 -23.61 -17.02 -18.21
CA ASP A 48 -23.02 -17.54 -16.98
C ASP A 48 -21.61 -16.98 -16.79
N VAL A 49 -21.41 -16.16 -15.76
CA VAL A 49 -20.11 -15.54 -15.44
C VAL A 49 -19.50 -16.23 -14.23
N LYS A 50 -18.25 -16.71 -14.38
CA LYS A 50 -17.44 -17.32 -13.31
C LYS A 50 -16.19 -16.49 -13.04
N LEU A 51 -16.21 -15.76 -11.93
CA LEU A 51 -15.04 -15.07 -11.42
C LEU A 51 -14.17 -16.07 -10.65
N GLY A 52 -12.96 -16.34 -11.14
CA GLY A 52 -11.99 -17.16 -10.41
C GLY A 52 -11.49 -16.47 -9.14
N HIS A 53 -11.00 -17.28 -8.20
CA HIS A 53 -10.34 -16.76 -6.99
C HIS A 53 -9.06 -15.99 -7.35
N ALA A 54 -8.76 -14.94 -6.60
CA ALA A 54 -7.50 -14.19 -6.76
C ALA A 54 -6.67 -14.25 -5.47
N LYS A 55 -5.35 -14.43 -5.63
CA LYS A 55 -4.37 -14.37 -4.55
C LYS A 55 -3.34 -13.30 -4.85
N SER A 56 -2.95 -12.56 -3.83
CA SER A 56 -1.89 -11.56 -3.87
C SER A 56 -1.00 -11.74 -2.64
N LEU A 57 0.31 -11.68 -2.86
CA LEU A 57 1.30 -11.65 -1.80
C LEU A 57 2.30 -10.57 -2.19
N ILE A 58 2.26 -9.47 -1.45
CA ILE A 58 3.11 -8.30 -1.69
C ILE A 58 4.15 -8.22 -0.59
N GLY A 59 5.41 -8.28 -0.97
CA GLY A 59 6.52 -7.91 -0.09
C GLY A 59 6.90 -6.45 -0.29
N ARG A 60 7.23 -5.75 0.78
CA ARG A 60 7.77 -4.39 0.78
C ARG A 60 9.05 -4.34 1.60
N ALA A 61 10.07 -3.70 1.08
CA ALA A 61 11.26 -3.30 1.81
C ALA A 61 11.48 -1.80 1.59
N GLY A 62 11.79 -1.06 2.64
CA GLY A 62 11.95 0.38 2.54
C GLY A 62 12.77 0.98 3.66
N VAL A 63 13.03 2.28 3.51
CA VAL A 63 13.74 3.09 4.49
C VAL A 63 13.10 4.46 4.57
N ASP A 64 12.88 4.94 5.80
CA ASP A 64 12.51 6.32 6.06
C ASP A 64 13.70 7.05 6.68
N ILE A 65 14.00 8.25 6.20
CA ILE A 65 14.94 9.17 6.84
C ILE A 65 14.12 10.29 7.44
N VAL A 66 14.25 10.49 8.75
CA VAL A 66 13.43 11.42 9.51
C VAL A 66 14.32 12.45 10.19
N ARG A 67 13.90 13.71 10.10
CA ARG A 67 14.47 14.85 10.81
C ARG A 67 13.46 15.38 11.81
N LEU A 68 13.86 15.45 13.09
CA LEU A 68 13.15 16.18 14.12
C LEU A 68 13.44 17.68 13.95
N LEU A 69 12.39 18.48 13.93
CA LEU A 69 12.48 19.95 13.78
C LEU A 69 12.47 20.68 15.12
N ASP A 70 12.05 19.99 16.18
CA ASP A 70 12.07 20.45 17.56
C ASP A 70 12.68 19.38 18.48
N GLU A 71 12.89 19.75 19.74
CA GLU A 71 13.43 18.83 20.75
C GLU A 71 12.38 17.84 21.27
N SER A 72 11.09 18.20 21.24
CA SER A 72 10.01 17.30 21.67
C SER A 72 9.80 16.13 20.71
N GLY A 73 10.20 16.30 19.44
CA GLY A 73 10.04 15.31 18.38
C GLY A 73 8.65 15.30 17.74
N ASP A 74 7.83 16.30 18.07
CA ASP A 74 6.45 16.40 17.63
C ASP A 74 6.33 16.97 16.22
N ASN A 75 7.24 17.87 15.85
CA ASN A 75 7.38 18.34 14.47
C ASN A 75 8.49 17.56 13.76
N ARG A 76 8.13 16.78 12.74
CA ARG A 76 9.08 15.95 11.99
C ARG A 76 8.85 16.00 10.50
N LEU A 77 9.94 16.13 9.76
CA LEU A 77 10.01 15.98 8.32
C LEU A 77 10.61 14.62 8.00
N TYR A 78 10.08 13.91 7.01
CA TYR A 78 10.63 12.64 6.59
C TYR A 78 10.58 12.46 5.08
N VAL A 79 11.51 11.66 4.58
CA VAL A 79 11.53 11.14 3.22
C VAL A 79 11.52 9.62 3.26
N LYS A 80 10.82 9.01 2.31
CA LYS A 80 10.61 7.55 2.25
C LYS A 80 11.05 7.01 0.91
N GLY A 81 11.65 5.83 0.93
CA GLY A 81 11.95 5.05 -0.27
C GLY A 81 11.54 3.60 -0.05
N ASN A 82 10.72 3.05 -0.96
CA ASN A 82 10.21 1.68 -0.87
C ASN A 82 10.37 0.94 -2.19
N ILE A 83 10.59 -0.37 -2.07
CA ILE A 83 10.56 -1.36 -3.14
C ILE A 83 9.47 -2.36 -2.78
N MET A 84 8.56 -2.63 -3.71
CA MET A 84 7.47 -3.58 -3.55
C MET A 84 7.54 -4.65 -4.64
N HIS A 85 7.17 -5.88 -4.29
CA HIS A 85 7.08 -6.98 -5.25
C HIS A 85 5.83 -7.83 -5.01
N GLU A 86 5.06 -8.07 -6.06
CA GLU A 86 3.91 -8.99 -6.06
C GLU A 86 4.34 -10.38 -6.55
N PHE A 87 4.27 -11.37 -5.65
CA PHE A 87 4.74 -12.73 -5.92
C PHE A 87 3.68 -13.63 -6.56
N LEU A 88 2.40 -13.47 -6.19
CA LEU A 88 1.34 -14.42 -6.55
C LEU A 88 0.46 -13.90 -7.68
N GLY A 89 0.28 -12.58 -7.77
CA GLY A 89 -0.51 -11.79 -8.71
C GLY A 89 -1.04 -12.50 -9.95
N LYS A 90 -2.11 -13.27 -9.79
CA LYS A 90 -2.82 -13.91 -10.91
C LYS A 90 -4.32 -13.78 -10.67
N ARG A 91 -5.01 -13.16 -11.63
CA ARG A 91 -6.47 -13.09 -11.69
C ARG A 91 -6.93 -13.80 -12.96
N SER A 92 -7.84 -14.75 -12.82
CA SER A 92 -8.51 -15.40 -13.96
C SER A 92 -9.98 -15.01 -13.96
N PHE A 93 -10.47 -14.54 -15.11
CA PHE A 93 -11.86 -14.26 -15.40
C PHE A 93 -12.33 -15.22 -16.48
N SER A 94 -13.48 -15.87 -16.26
CA SER A 94 -14.14 -16.72 -17.24
C SER A 94 -15.59 -16.28 -17.39
N ALA A 95 -16.05 -16.09 -18.60
CA ALA A 95 -17.46 -15.88 -18.91
C ALA A 95 -17.85 -16.84 -20.03
N SER A 96 -19.01 -17.48 -19.90
CA SER A 96 -19.51 -18.47 -20.86
C SER A 96 -20.94 -18.11 -21.27
N ASP A 97 -21.23 -18.11 -22.57
CA ASP A 97 -22.59 -18.00 -23.10
C ASP A 97 -22.90 -19.13 -24.11
N ARG A 98 -24.09 -19.13 -24.74
CA ARG A 98 -24.48 -20.14 -25.74
C ARG A 98 -23.67 -20.09 -27.06
N THR A 99 -22.84 -19.07 -27.23
CA THR A 99 -22.08 -18.70 -28.43
C THR A 99 -20.56 -18.92 -28.24
N GLY A 100 -20.07 -19.07 -27.01
CA GLY A 100 -18.69 -19.49 -26.73
C GLY A 100 -18.20 -19.19 -25.32
N ASP A 101 -17.00 -19.70 -25.00
CA ASP A 101 -16.28 -19.45 -23.76
C ASP A 101 -15.27 -18.32 -23.93
N TYR A 102 -15.31 -17.31 -23.06
CA TYR A 102 -14.31 -16.25 -22.96
C TYR A 102 -13.48 -16.42 -21.69
N HIS A 103 -12.17 -16.62 -21.86
CA HIS A 103 -11.21 -16.71 -20.76
C HIS A 103 -10.18 -15.58 -20.87
N THR A 104 -10.01 -14.79 -19.82
CA THR A 104 -8.90 -13.83 -19.72
C THR A 104 -8.19 -13.97 -18.39
N SER A 105 -6.86 -13.88 -18.41
CA SER A 105 -6.05 -13.89 -17.20
C SER A 105 -5.16 -12.67 -17.16
N TRP A 106 -5.23 -11.91 -16.07
CA TRP A 106 -4.33 -10.81 -15.81
C TRP A 106 -3.22 -11.25 -14.86
N ASN A 107 -1.97 -11.05 -15.28
CA ASN A 107 -0.79 -11.22 -14.45
C ASN A 107 -0.43 -9.87 -13.84
N THR A 108 -0.46 -9.78 -12.51
CA THR A 108 -0.12 -8.57 -11.77
C THR A 108 1.20 -8.71 -11.01
N ARG A 109 1.95 -9.79 -11.25
CA ARG A 109 3.28 -9.99 -10.64
C ARG A 109 4.27 -8.99 -11.20
N GLY A 110 5.01 -8.34 -10.33
CA GLY A 110 6.02 -7.38 -10.74
C GLY A 110 6.59 -6.60 -9.57
N THR A 111 7.67 -5.89 -9.85
CA THR A 111 8.34 -4.98 -8.92
C THR A 111 7.98 -3.54 -9.26
N TRP A 112 7.62 -2.76 -8.26
CA TRP A 112 7.45 -1.31 -8.38
C TRP A 112 8.07 -0.60 -7.18
N TYR A 113 8.20 0.71 -7.31
CA TYR A 113 8.93 1.56 -6.38
C TYR A 113 8.03 2.70 -5.92
N ALA A 114 8.25 3.17 -4.69
CA ALA A 114 7.62 4.37 -4.17
C ALA A 114 8.67 5.29 -3.55
N VAL A 115 8.56 6.59 -3.84
CA VAL A 115 9.32 7.63 -3.13
C VAL A 115 8.35 8.67 -2.62
N GLY A 116 8.59 9.17 -1.41
CA GLY A 116 7.67 10.10 -0.78
C GLY A 116 8.36 11.06 0.17
N VAL A 117 7.64 12.12 0.48
CA VAL A 117 7.99 13.12 1.49
C VAL A 117 6.76 13.39 2.33
N GLY A 118 6.95 13.59 3.62
CA GLY A 118 5.85 13.98 4.47
C GLY A 118 6.30 14.72 5.71
N TYR A 119 5.32 15.33 6.34
CA TYR A 119 5.46 16.21 7.45
C TYR A 119 4.41 15.89 8.50
N ASN A 120 4.84 15.86 9.75
CA ASN A 120 3.95 15.79 10.90
C ASN A 120 4.14 17.05 11.72
N ALA A 121 3.03 17.75 11.97
CA ALA A 121 2.98 19.02 12.66
C ALA A 121 2.13 18.87 13.93
N HIS A 122 2.68 19.29 15.06
CA HIS A 122 1.94 19.41 16.30
C HIS A 122 1.47 20.86 16.42
N VAL A 123 0.19 21.09 16.13
CA VAL A 123 -0.38 22.44 15.99
C VAL A 123 -0.79 23.00 17.35
N SER A 124 -1.21 22.13 18.27
CA SER A 124 -1.50 22.44 19.66
C SER A 124 -1.37 21.16 20.49
N GLU A 125 -1.37 21.26 21.82
CA GLU A 125 -1.24 20.11 22.76
C GLU A 125 -2.16 18.91 22.44
N LYS A 126 -3.29 19.15 21.75
CA LYS A 126 -4.29 18.12 21.44
C LYS A 126 -4.40 17.80 19.96
N THR A 127 -3.78 18.57 19.08
CA THR A 127 -4.02 18.53 17.64
C THR A 127 -2.74 18.22 16.88
N ASN A 128 -2.76 17.10 16.16
CA ASN A 128 -1.70 16.69 15.25
C ASN A 128 -2.22 16.70 13.82
N VAL A 129 -1.41 17.25 12.92
CA VAL A 129 -1.66 17.25 11.47
C VAL A 129 -0.58 16.43 10.79
N PHE A 130 -0.98 15.67 9.79
CA PHE A 130 -0.10 14.83 8.99
C PHE A 130 -0.36 15.09 7.51
N ILE A 131 0.71 15.35 6.77
CA ILE A 131 0.70 15.55 5.32
C ILE A 131 1.76 14.64 4.72
N ASP A 132 1.40 13.88 3.68
CA ASP A 132 2.31 12.95 3.02
C ASP A 132 1.98 12.89 1.53
N ALA A 133 3.01 13.02 0.70
CA ALA A 133 2.92 12.91 -0.74
C ALA A 133 3.88 11.81 -1.22
N GLU A 134 3.37 10.90 -2.04
CA GLU A 134 4.11 9.74 -2.52
C GLU A 134 3.90 9.56 -4.02
N LYS A 135 4.97 9.15 -4.71
CA LYS A 135 4.94 8.79 -6.12
C LYS A 135 5.35 7.34 -6.27
N GLU A 136 4.47 6.55 -6.87
CA GLU A 136 4.71 5.17 -7.25
C GLU A 136 5.05 5.06 -8.74
N PHE A 137 6.00 4.19 -9.10
CA PHE A 137 6.41 3.97 -10.49
C PHE A 137 7.00 2.57 -10.71
N GLY A 138 6.94 2.07 -11.95
CA GLY A 138 7.47 0.75 -12.32
C GLY A 138 6.38 -0.27 -12.69
N HIS A 139 6.81 -1.37 -13.34
CA HIS A 139 5.95 -2.44 -13.88
C HIS A 139 4.75 -1.95 -14.71
N GLY A 140 5.02 -1.12 -15.73
CA GLY A 140 3.98 -0.63 -16.64
C GLY A 140 2.99 0.39 -16.05
N ARG A 141 3.12 0.76 -14.77
CA ARG A 141 2.37 1.87 -14.17
C ARG A 141 2.91 3.20 -14.71
N THR A 142 2.09 3.94 -15.46
CA THR A 142 2.24 5.39 -15.60
C THR A 142 2.16 5.96 -14.19
N GLY A 143 3.26 6.53 -13.70
CA GLY A 143 3.47 6.76 -12.26
C GLY A 143 2.26 7.36 -11.55
N SER A 144 1.88 6.76 -10.42
CA SER A 144 0.73 7.16 -9.61
C SER A 144 1.18 8.12 -8.52
N TYR A 145 0.36 9.12 -8.21
CA TYR A 145 0.61 10.07 -7.13
C TYR A 145 -0.44 9.88 -6.05
N ASN A 146 0.01 9.74 -4.81
CA ASN A 146 -0.84 9.62 -3.64
C ASN A 146 -0.60 10.82 -2.73
N LEU A 147 -1.68 11.47 -2.29
CA LEU A 147 -1.66 12.54 -1.30
C LEU A 147 -2.49 12.11 -0.10
N ARG A 148 -1.91 12.17 1.10
CA ARG A 148 -2.58 11.84 2.37
C ARG A 148 -2.56 13.04 3.30
N LEU A 149 -3.74 13.40 3.79
CA LEU A 149 -3.95 14.42 4.82
C LEU A 149 -4.71 13.77 5.97
N ALA A 150 -4.17 13.86 7.18
CA ALA A 150 -4.83 13.34 8.38
C ALA A 150 -4.74 14.36 9.53
N LEU A 151 -5.83 14.43 10.30
CA LEU A 151 -5.93 15.26 11.50
C LEU A 151 -6.33 14.36 12.67
N SER A 152 -5.58 14.45 13.77
CA SER A 152 -5.87 13.72 15.00
C SER A 152 -6.08 14.70 16.13
N TRP A 153 -7.20 14.57 16.82
CA TRP A 153 -7.55 15.35 18.01
C TRP A 153 -7.74 14.41 19.20
N GLN A 154 -7.08 14.67 20.33
CA GLN A 154 -7.30 13.94 21.59
C GLN A 154 -8.29 14.67 22.51
N PHE A 155 -9.40 14.00 22.83
CA PHE A 155 -10.38 14.49 23.83
C PHE A 155 -9.96 14.05 25.24
N LYS A 156 -10.34 14.85 26.25
CA LYS A 156 -10.20 14.47 27.66
C LYS A 156 -11.32 13.54 28.08
#